data_AF-A0A2N1PF32-F1
#
_entry.id   AF-A0A2N1PF32-F1
#
_cell.length_a   1.000
_cell.length_b   1.000
_cell.length_c   1.000
_cell.angle_alpha   90.00
_cell.angle_beta   90.00
_cell.angle_gamma   90.00
#
_symmetry.space_group_name_H-M   'P 1'
#
loop_
_entity.id
_entity.type
_entity.pdbx_description
1 polymer ?
#
loop_
_entity_poly.entity_id
_entity_poly.type
_entity_poly.pdbx_seq_one_letter_code
_entity_poly.pdbx_strand_id
1 'polypeptide(L)'
;MAQFLGLLGILTVVFIVLASVNGLKRYTKLGFVKALSKQHKLFGMIATTLAFVHLIIALSLGELRLTGALALTALLVTGLSGMLFFKLKKKNLYIVHRIAGPVAFILIIIHIIFNSNF
;
A
#
# COMPACT_ATOMS: atom_id res chain seq x y z
N MET A 1 -1.72 -18.90 13.22
CA MET A 1 -1.44 -17.45 13.21
C MET A 1 -0.49 -17.04 12.09
N ALA A 2 0.64 -17.72 11.87
CA ALA A 2 1.57 -17.39 10.77
C ALA A 2 0.91 -17.37 9.37
N GLN A 3 0.08 -18.36 9.04
CA GLN A 3 -0.67 -18.41 7.78
C GLN A 3 -1.60 -17.20 7.58
N PHE A 4 -2.19 -16.69 8.67
CA PHE A 4 -3.06 -15.52 8.63
C PHE A 4 -2.25 -14.23 8.38
N LEU A 5 -1.08 -14.11 9.00
CA LEU A 5 -0.15 -13.00 8.77
C LEU A 5 0.29 -12.96 7.29
N GLY A 6 0.68 -14.12 6.74
CA GLY A 6 1.03 -14.27 5.34
C GLY A 6 -0.11 -13.87 4.39
N LEU A 7 -1.35 -14.30 4.69
CA LEU A 7 -2.53 -13.93 3.92
C LEU A 7 -2.77 -12.41 3.93
N LEU A 8 -2.67 -11.75 5.09
CA LEU A 8 -2.80 -10.30 5.19
C LEU A 8 -1.71 -9.57 4.38
N GLY A 9 -0.48 -10.10 4.39
CA GLY A 9 0.63 -9.58 3.59
C GLY A 9 0.33 -9.68 2.09
N ILE A 10 -0.07 -10.86 1.62
CA ILE A 10 -0.43 -11.08 0.21
C ILE A 10 -1.58 -10.17 -0.22
N LEU A 11 -2.64 -10.09 0.58
CA LEU A 11 -3.78 -9.22 0.25
C LEU A 11 -3.38 -7.74 0.22
N THR A 12 -2.52 -7.29 1.13
CA THR A 12 -1.96 -5.94 1.11
C THR A 12 -1.27 -5.66 -0.22
N VAL A 13 -0.39 -6.57 -0.67
CA VAL A 13 0.32 -6.44 -1.95
C VAL A 13 -0.67 -6.39 -3.12
N VAL A 14 -1.64 -7.31 -3.17
CA VAL A 14 -2.67 -7.35 -4.22
C VAL A 14 -3.40 -6.01 -4.32
N PHE A 15 -3.88 -5.47 -3.20
CA PHE A 15 -4.61 -4.21 -3.20
C PHE A 15 -3.72 -3.00 -3.54
N ILE A 16 -2.43 -3.00 -3.18
CA ILE A 16 -1.49 -1.95 -3.62
C ILE A 16 -1.24 -2.02 -5.13
N VAL A 17 -1.07 -3.22 -5.68
CA VAL A 17 -0.91 -3.39 -7.13
C VAL A 17 -2.16 -2.91 -7.85
N LEU A 18 -3.36 -3.30 -7.39
CA LEU A 18 -4.63 -2.82 -7.93
C LEU A 18 -4.78 -1.30 -7.82
N ALA A 19 -4.37 -0.71 -6.69
CA ALA A 19 -4.37 0.74 -6.53
C ALA A 19 -3.40 1.42 -7.52
N SER A 20 -2.23 0.81 -7.77
CA SER A 20 -1.18 1.36 -8.64
C SER A 20 -1.58 1.40 -10.11
N VAL A 21 -2.55 0.59 -10.54
CA VAL A 21 -3.12 0.61 -11.89
C VAL A 21 -3.62 2.01 -12.31
N ASN A 22 -4.02 2.85 -11.35
CA ASN A 22 -4.41 4.24 -11.62
C ASN A 22 -3.31 5.09 -12.26
N GLY A 23 -2.03 4.78 -12.02
CA GLY A 23 -0.91 5.43 -12.69
C GLY A 23 -0.84 5.13 -14.19
N LEU A 24 -1.40 3.99 -14.62
CA LEU A 24 -1.37 3.50 -16.00
C LEU A 24 -2.54 4.01 -16.85
N LYS A 25 -3.63 4.50 -16.23
CA LYS A 25 -4.88 4.86 -16.93
C LYS A 25 -4.73 5.85 -18.08
N ARG A 26 -3.68 6.69 -18.04
CA ARG A 26 -3.37 7.68 -19.08
C ARG A 26 -2.61 7.11 -20.27
N TYR A 27 -2.07 5.90 -20.15
CA TYR A 27 -1.23 5.25 -21.16
C TYR A 27 -1.93 4.09 -21.86
N THR A 28 -3.21 3.84 -21.56
CA THR A 28 -3.95 2.69 -22.11
C THR A 28 -5.39 3.04 -22.46
N LYS A 29 -5.91 2.39 -23.50
CA LYS A 29 -7.31 2.49 -23.94
C LYS A 29 -8.19 1.38 -23.38
N LEU A 30 -7.61 0.37 -22.72
CA LEU A 30 -8.32 -0.82 -22.23
C LEU A 30 -9.38 -0.45 -21.17
N GLY A 31 -10.63 -0.85 -21.42
CA GLY A 31 -11.77 -0.53 -20.55
C GLY A 31 -11.62 -1.08 -19.13
N PHE A 32 -11.09 -2.30 -18.99
CA PHE A 32 -10.83 -2.94 -17.70
C PHE A 32 -9.85 -2.13 -16.83
N VAL A 33 -8.74 -1.64 -17.39
CA VAL A 33 -7.76 -0.82 -16.65
C VAL A 33 -8.40 0.47 -16.14
N LYS A 34 -9.23 1.12 -16.97
CA LYS A 34 -9.99 2.31 -16.57
C LYS A 34 -10.98 2.00 -15.46
N ALA A 35 -11.67 0.85 -15.51
CA ALA A 35 -12.59 0.41 -14.47
C ALA A 35 -11.88 0.19 -13.13
N LEU A 36 -10.75 -0.53 -13.12
CA LEU A 36 -9.92 -0.72 -11.93
C LEU A 36 -9.41 0.62 -11.38
N SER A 37 -8.95 1.52 -12.25
CA SER A 37 -8.41 2.82 -11.84
C SER A 37 -9.43 3.70 -11.11
N LYS A 38 -10.73 3.54 -11.38
CA LYS A 38 -11.80 4.24 -10.63
C LYS A 38 -11.85 3.82 -9.16
N GLN A 39 -11.42 2.60 -8.85
CA GLN A 39 -11.42 2.01 -7.50
C GLN A 39 -10.12 2.27 -6.73
N HIS A 40 -9.18 3.05 -7.29
CA HIS A 40 -7.88 3.37 -6.68
C HIS A 40 -7.97 3.75 -5.19
N LYS A 41 -8.92 4.64 -4.84
CA LYS A 41 -9.10 5.08 -3.45
C LYS A 41 -9.51 3.91 -2.55
N LEU A 42 -10.47 3.10 -3.00
CA LEU A 42 -10.94 1.94 -2.25
C LEU A 42 -9.79 0.94 -2.04
N PHE A 43 -9.08 0.58 -3.12
CA PHE A 43 -7.96 -0.35 -3.05
C PHE A 43 -6.83 0.15 -2.14
N GLY A 44 -6.47 1.44 -2.24
CA GLY A 44 -5.46 2.03 -1.36
C GLY A 44 -5.86 2.05 0.11
N MET A 45 -7.14 2.31 0.41
CA MET A 45 -7.65 2.24 1.78
C MET A 45 -7.62 0.80 2.32
N ILE A 46 -8.10 -0.17 1.53
CA ILE A 46 -8.08 -1.59 1.94
C ILE A 46 -6.64 -2.05 2.19
N ALA A 47 -5.70 -1.74 1.30
CA ALA A 47 -4.29 -2.05 1.50
C ALA A 47 -3.73 -1.47 2.79
N THR A 48 -4.00 -0.19 3.07
CA THR A 48 -3.51 0.49 4.27
C THR A 48 -4.09 -0.15 5.54
N THR A 49 -5.39 -0.47 5.54
CA THR A 49 -6.05 -1.13 6.67
C THR A 49 -5.48 -2.54 6.88
N LEU A 50 -5.30 -3.32 5.83
CA LEU A 50 -4.74 -4.67 5.92
C LEU A 50 -3.30 -4.65 6.45
N ALA A 51 -2.47 -3.73 5.99
CA ALA A 51 -1.11 -3.56 6.48
C ALA A 51 -1.08 -3.16 7.96
N PHE A 52 -2.01 -2.31 8.39
CA PHE A 52 -2.13 -1.91 9.79
C PHE A 52 -2.55 -3.08 10.69
N VAL A 53 -3.55 -3.87 10.26
CA VAL A 53 -3.96 -5.10 10.95
C VAL A 53 -2.81 -6.12 10.97
N HIS A 54 -2.08 -6.26 9.86
CA HIS A 54 -0.90 -7.11 9.78
C HIS A 54 0.16 -6.72 10.82
N LEU A 55 0.44 -5.41 11.00
CA LEU A 55 1.34 -4.93 12.04
C LEU A 55 0.84 -5.26 13.45
N ILE A 56 -0.44 -5.03 13.75
CA ILE A 56 -1.01 -5.30 15.09
C ILE A 56 -0.78 -6.77 15.47
N ILE A 57 -1.01 -7.68 14.52
CA ILE A 57 -0.82 -9.11 14.74
C ILE A 57 0.66 -9.47 14.81
N ALA A 58 1.52 -8.88 13.97
CA ALA A 58 2.97 -9.08 14.08
C ALA A 58 3.50 -8.65 15.45
N LEU A 59 3.03 -7.51 15.97
CA LEU A 59 3.38 -7.02 17.30
C LEU A 59 2.92 -7.97 18.41
N SER A 60 1.69 -8.49 18.34
CA SER A 60 1.18 -9.41 19.36
C SER A 60 1.90 -10.76 19.38
N LEU A 61 2.59 -11.11 18.29
CA LEU A 61 3.40 -12.31 18.16
C LEU A 61 4.90 -12.06 18.43
N GLY A 62 5.32 -10.81 18.67
CA GLY A 62 6.74 -10.47 18.83
C GLY A 62 7.54 -10.48 17.52
N GLU A 63 6.89 -10.52 16.37
CA GLU A 63 7.49 -10.62 15.03
C GLU A 63 7.69 -9.25 14.36
N LEU A 64 7.95 -8.19 15.14
CA LEU A 64 8.17 -6.86 14.58
C LEU A 64 9.49 -6.82 13.79
N ARG A 65 9.39 -6.51 12.50
CA ARG A 65 10.55 -6.28 11.63
C ARG A 65 10.68 -4.80 11.29
N LEU A 66 11.89 -4.27 11.34
CA LEU A 66 12.16 -2.86 10.96
C LEU A 66 11.74 -2.56 9.52
N THR A 67 11.99 -3.49 8.59
CA THR A 67 11.58 -3.34 7.18
C THR A 67 10.06 -3.27 7.03
N GLY A 68 9.32 -4.03 7.85
CA GLY A 68 7.85 -4.01 7.88
C GLY A 68 7.31 -2.70 8.46
N ALA A 69 7.94 -2.18 9.52
CA ALA A 69 7.58 -0.88 10.09
C ALA A 69 7.80 0.27 9.08
N LEU A 70 8.94 0.29 8.39
CA LEU A 70 9.23 1.29 7.35
C LEU A 70 8.23 1.20 6.18
N ALA A 71 7.91 -0.02 5.74
CA ALA A 71 6.90 -0.25 4.70
C ALA A 71 5.52 0.29 5.11
N LEU A 72 5.09 0.02 6.34
CA LEU A 72 3.82 0.55 6.86
C LEU A 72 3.86 2.07 6.96
N THR A 73 4.93 2.67 7.48
CA THR A 73 5.05 4.13 7.58
C THR A 73 4.90 4.78 6.20
N ALA A 74 5.59 4.26 5.19
CA ALA A 74 5.48 4.78 3.83
C ALA A 74 4.07 4.59 3.24
N LEU A 75 3.43 3.45 3.52
CA LEU A 75 2.05 3.20 3.08
C LEU A 75 1.04 4.12 3.77
N LEU A 76 1.20 4.37 5.07
CA LEU A 76 0.39 5.33 5.84
C LEU A 76 0.56 6.75 5.30
N VAL A 77 1.80 7.19 5.05
CA VAL A 77 2.06 8.49 4.43
C VAL A 77 1.39 8.59 3.06
N THR A 78 1.44 7.52 2.26
CA THR A 78 0.77 7.45 0.95
C THR A 78 -0.75 7.57 1.10
N GLY A 79 -1.37 6.78 1.97
CA GLY A 79 -2.81 6.77 2.20
C GLY A 79 -3.32 8.10 2.76
N LEU A 80 -2.64 8.63 3.78
CA LEU A 80 -2.98 9.90 4.42
C LEU A 80 -2.84 11.08 3.46
N SER A 81 -1.72 11.19 2.73
CA SER A 81 -1.53 12.25 1.75
C SER A 81 -2.54 12.18 0.61
N GLY A 82 -2.90 10.98 0.15
CA GLY A 82 -3.95 10.77 -0.85
C GLY A 82 -5.33 11.20 -0.35
N MET A 83 -5.69 10.84 0.89
CA MET A 83 -6.95 11.23 1.53
C MET A 83 -7.01 12.75 1.77
N LEU A 84 -5.95 13.33 2.31
CA LEU A 84 -5.85 14.77 2.55
C LEU A 84 -5.88 15.54 1.24
N PHE A 85 -5.22 15.05 0.18
CA PHE A 85 -5.34 15.66 -1.14
C PHE A 85 -6.78 15.60 -1.66
N PHE A 86 -7.48 14.47 -1.48
CA PHE A 86 -8.88 14.36 -1.89
C PHE A 86 -9.76 15.43 -1.23
N LYS A 87 -9.54 15.73 0.05
CA LYS A 87 -10.30 16.75 0.81
C LYS A 87 -9.83 18.19 0.55
N LEU A 88 -8.52 18.43 0.61
CA LEU A 88 -7.93 19.78 0.62
C LEU A 88 -7.45 20.27 -0.74
N LYS A 89 -7.30 19.39 -1.73
CA LYS A 89 -6.82 19.68 -3.10
C LYS A 89 -5.46 20.40 -3.20
N LYS A 90 -4.65 20.41 -2.13
CA LYS A 90 -3.31 21.05 -2.13
C LYS A 90 -2.30 20.26 -2.98
N LYS A 91 -1.59 20.94 -3.90
CA LYS A 91 -0.60 20.35 -4.81
C LYS A 91 0.51 19.58 -4.10
N ASN A 92 0.99 20.08 -2.95
CA ASN A 92 2.05 19.42 -2.18
C ASN A 92 1.62 18.01 -1.70
N LEU A 93 0.37 17.84 -1.29
CA LEU A 93 -0.15 16.54 -0.87
C LEU A 93 -0.23 15.55 -2.04
N TYR A 94 -0.56 16.03 -3.24
CA TYR A 94 -0.52 15.21 -4.45
C TYR A 94 0.91 14.77 -4.80
N ILE A 95 1.89 15.67 -4.70
CA ILE A 95 3.30 15.35 -4.94
C ILE A 95 3.78 14.29 -3.94
N VAL A 96 3.51 14.50 -2.64
CA VAL A 96 3.85 13.53 -1.59
C VAL A 96 3.22 12.18 -1.87
N HIS A 97 1.90 12.12 -2.13
CA HIS A 97 1.21 10.87 -2.46
C HIS A 97 1.83 10.15 -3.66
N ARG A 98 2.18 10.91 -4.71
CA ARG A 98 2.73 10.35 -5.95
C ARG A 98 4.15 9.81 -5.81
N ILE A 99 4.95 10.36 -4.90
CA ILE A 99 6.30 9.86 -4.60
C ILE A 99 6.24 8.73 -3.56
N ALA A 100 5.43 8.91 -2.52
CA ALA A 100 5.30 7.95 -1.43
C ALA A 100 4.75 6.61 -1.89
N GLY A 101 3.84 6.58 -2.86
CA GLY A 101 3.29 5.32 -3.39
C GLY A 101 4.36 4.34 -3.91
N PRO A 102 5.19 4.75 -4.89
CA PRO A 102 6.33 3.94 -5.34
C PRO A 102 7.32 3.59 -4.22
N VAL A 103 7.63 4.52 -3.31
CA VAL A 103 8.52 4.28 -2.17
C VAL A 103 7.95 3.18 -1.25
N ALA A 104 6.66 3.25 -0.92
CA ALA A 104 5.98 2.24 -0.12
C ALA A 104 6.02 0.88 -0.81
N PHE A 105 5.78 0.83 -2.12
CA PHE A 105 5.84 -0.43 -2.87
C PHE A 105 7.24 -1.05 -2.86
N ILE A 106 8.29 -0.24 -3.03
CA ILE A 106 9.69 -0.70 -2.94
C ILE A 106 10.00 -1.24 -1.53
N LEU A 107 9.61 -0.51 -0.48
CA LEU A 107 9.83 -0.95 0.90
C LEU A 107 9.07 -2.25 1.24
N ILE A 108 7.89 -2.46 0.66
CA ILE A 108 7.14 -3.71 0.79
C ILE A 108 7.89 -4.86 0.10
N ILE A 109 8.44 -4.65 -1.10
CA ILE A 109 9.26 -5.65 -1.79
C ILE A 109 10.49 -6.00 -0.94
N ILE A 110 11.19 -4.99 -0.41
CA ILE A 110 12.32 -5.19 0.50
C ILE A 110 11.87 -5.99 1.73
N HIS A 111 10.76 -5.61 2.37
CA HIS A 111 10.23 -6.35 3.51
C HIS A 111 9.96 -7.81 3.17
N ILE A 112 9.33 -8.10 2.04
CA ILE A 112 9.06 -9.48 1.59
C ILE A 112 10.37 -10.26 1.41
N ILE A 113 11.35 -9.72 0.69
CA ILE A 113 12.63 -10.40 0.43
C ILE A 113 13.38 -10.70 1.74
N PHE A 114 13.43 -9.74 2.66
CA PHE A 114 14.13 -9.92 3.93
C PHE A 114 13.33 -10.72 4.95
N ASN A 115 12.02 -10.88 4.77
CA ASN A 115 11.16 -11.68 5.64
C ASN A 115 10.93 -13.11 5.09
N SER A 116 11.20 -13.38 3.82
CA SER A 116 11.12 -14.72 3.23
C SER A 116 12.33 -15.61 3.54
N ASN A 117 13.38 -15.03 4.14
CA ASN A 117 14.65 -15.71 4.44
C ASN A 117 14.86 -16.00 5.93
N PHE A 118 13.87 -15.74 6.79
CA PHE A 118 13.92 -16.01 8.24
C PHE A 118 12.62 -16.64 8.72
#